data_AF-A0A814HTD5-F1
#
_entry.id   AF-A0A814HTD5-F1
#
_cell.length_a   1.000
_cell.length_b   1.000
_cell.length_c   1.000
_cell.angle_alpha   90.00
_cell.angle_beta   90.00
_cell.angle_gamma   90.00
#
_symmetry.space_group_name_H-M   'P 1'
#
loop_
_entity.id
_entity.type
_entity.pdbx_description
1 polymer ?
#
loop_
_entity_poly.entity_id
_entity_poly.type
_entity_poly.pdbx_seq_one_letter_code
_entity_poly.pdbx_strand_id
1 'polypeptide(L)'
;MKPKSLFVKTISTYGQSYLSCYEIRINFNDVVLSMNEKKSDHQTPFDLFQYKLRRLIESIIFRTAIAVLFIADLIIIIISIAQEDAQVLNVISLILSIIFMIDIALRILAQGGEFFQKKMEILDLVVMTLGLIVNIVILNIDSTKGKAAKIVILPRIFRVINLVRTIRIIRHREHFKTGSRHLVGQNKKRTIGNGFDLDLCCISDRIIAMSFPSKGTDAFFRNDIVDVGHYLDLTYGDHYRVYNLCSERYYDTVHFHNRVERILIDDHNVPRLSDTIRMADSVTEWFDANPKNVIAVHCKGGKGRTGTMISVALLKTNVCKTAQEALDLFAEGRTDLRHGKQYQGVETPSQTRYVHYYEKILHVYNHAMPPPKVLRLNTITVTAIAAVGNGDGSDLFFTVGSYDGSLGTFQLKQDNQLETNSCKCEHKRDEDKIIISDIRLSPVKGDVKVMFFSTNKNVPKNYDKCAFYFWFNTSFIENNSLLLKRDELDNPHKSKTWHIFRENFTVLLTFQDEE
;
A
#
# COMPACT_ATOMS: atom_id res chain seq x y z
N MET A 1 27.07 -44.84 2.62
CA MET A 1 25.61 -44.87 2.91
C MET A 1 25.37 -44.29 4.30
N LYS A 2 24.25 -43.58 4.53
CA LYS A 2 23.64 -43.35 5.87
C LYS A 2 23.05 -44.69 6.40
N PRO A 3 22.53 -44.82 7.64
CA PRO A 3 22.24 -43.83 8.71
C PRO A 3 22.94 -44.20 10.05
N LYS A 4 22.59 -43.77 11.28
CA LYS A 4 21.58 -42.83 11.86
C LYS A 4 22.16 -42.29 13.20
N SER A 5 21.65 -41.19 13.74
CA SER A 5 22.12 -40.62 15.03
C SER A 5 21.19 -40.91 16.22
N LEU A 6 21.81 -41.15 17.37
CA LEU A 6 21.21 -41.26 18.71
C LEU A 6 20.70 -39.89 19.19
N PHE A 7 19.53 -39.82 19.83
CA PHE A 7 19.26 -39.06 21.09
C PHE A 7 17.78 -39.22 21.48
N VAL A 8 17.52 -39.86 22.63
CA VAL A 8 16.18 -40.09 23.20
C VAL A 8 16.29 -39.96 24.73
N LYS A 9 15.28 -39.33 25.36
CA LYS A 9 15.27 -38.79 26.75
C LYS A 9 16.15 -37.53 26.88
N THR A 10 15.66 -36.40 27.40
CA THR A 10 14.69 -36.24 28.52
C THR A 10 13.78 -35.03 28.33
N ILE A 11 12.45 -35.23 28.28
CA ILE A 11 11.45 -34.20 28.58
C ILE A 11 10.35 -34.87 29.42
N SER A 12 10.32 -34.55 30.71
CA SER A 12 9.32 -35.05 31.67
C SER A 12 9.31 -34.17 32.92
N THR A 13 8.69 -33.00 32.84
CA THR A 13 7.78 -32.38 33.84
C THR A 13 7.29 -31.03 33.32
N TYR A 14 6.21 -30.49 33.91
CA TYR A 14 5.47 -29.27 33.51
C TYR A 14 4.63 -29.40 32.23
N GLY A 15 3.48 -30.07 32.39
CA GLY A 15 2.46 -30.20 31.33
C GLY A 15 1.10 -30.73 31.82
N GLN A 16 0.72 -30.53 33.09
CA GLN A 16 -0.57 -30.95 33.63
C GLN A 16 -1.11 -29.98 34.71
N SER A 17 -1.65 -28.85 34.24
CA SER A 17 -2.61 -28.02 34.99
C SER A 17 -3.14 -26.96 34.03
N TYR A 18 -4.28 -27.24 33.37
CA TYR A 18 -5.23 -26.32 32.70
C TYR A 18 -6.04 -27.10 31.65
N LEU A 19 -6.85 -28.06 32.11
CA LEU A 19 -7.86 -28.76 31.30
C LEU A 19 -9.15 -28.91 32.12
N SER A 20 -9.97 -27.85 32.13
CA SER A 20 -11.35 -27.87 32.59
C SER A 20 -12.08 -26.61 32.14
N CYS A 21 -12.60 -26.62 30.90
CA CYS A 21 -13.74 -25.83 30.42
C CYS A 21 -14.02 -26.17 28.94
N TYR A 22 -14.71 -27.29 28.72
CA TYR A 22 -15.64 -27.46 27.59
C TYR A 22 -16.88 -26.58 27.90
N GLU A 23 -17.66 -25.99 26.99
CA GLU A 23 -17.84 -26.21 25.55
C GLU A 23 -18.11 -24.90 24.78
N ILE A 24 -17.27 -24.54 23.78
CA ILE A 24 -17.73 -24.02 22.46
C ILE A 24 -16.70 -24.50 21.43
N ARG A 25 -16.88 -25.69 20.86
CA ARG A 25 -16.07 -26.13 19.71
C ARG A 25 -16.62 -25.53 18.41
N ILE A 26 -16.22 -24.30 18.09
CA ILE A 26 -16.00 -23.97 16.67
C ILE A 26 -14.61 -24.49 16.36
N ASN A 27 -14.55 -25.64 15.71
CA ASN A 27 -13.31 -26.34 15.41
C ASN A 27 -12.56 -25.52 14.34
N PHE A 28 -11.55 -24.75 14.75
CA PHE A 28 -10.81 -23.86 13.84
C PHE A 28 -10.13 -24.64 12.71
N ASN A 29 -9.78 -25.91 12.98
CA ASN A 29 -9.33 -26.86 11.97
C ASN A 29 -10.38 -27.13 10.90
N ASP A 30 -11.69 -27.13 11.18
CA ASP A 30 -12.72 -27.37 10.15
C ASP A 30 -12.97 -26.12 9.28
N VAL A 31 -12.70 -24.92 9.82
CA VAL A 31 -12.69 -23.67 9.01
C VAL A 31 -11.43 -23.60 8.15
N VAL A 32 -10.27 -23.98 8.69
CA VAL A 32 -9.01 -24.02 7.93
C VAL A 32 -8.96 -25.19 6.96
N LEU A 33 -9.60 -26.33 7.25
CA LEU A 33 -9.77 -27.46 6.34
C LEU A 33 -10.81 -27.15 5.27
N SER A 34 -11.98 -26.57 5.58
CA SER A 34 -12.92 -26.15 4.53
C SER A 34 -12.37 -25.04 3.62
N MET A 35 -11.38 -24.25 4.10
CA MET A 35 -10.60 -23.33 3.26
C MET A 35 -9.44 -24.00 2.48
N ASN A 36 -8.91 -25.14 2.92
CA ASN A 36 -7.83 -25.87 2.22
C ASN A 36 -8.32 -27.02 1.33
N GLU A 37 -9.48 -27.63 1.60
CA GLU A 37 -10.08 -28.72 0.82
C GLU A 37 -10.71 -28.24 -0.51
N LYS A 38 -10.71 -26.92 -0.77
CA LYS A 38 -10.91 -26.36 -2.11
C LYS A 38 -9.60 -26.05 -2.86
N LYS A 39 -8.48 -26.65 -2.45
CA LYS A 39 -7.31 -26.85 -3.33
C LYS A 39 -7.38 -28.19 -4.07
N SER A 40 -8.36 -28.34 -4.96
CA SER A 40 -8.21 -29.24 -6.10
C SER A 40 -7.28 -28.55 -7.12
N ASP A 41 -5.98 -28.60 -6.86
CA ASP A 41 -4.96 -27.90 -7.65
C ASP A 41 -4.65 -28.63 -8.96
N HIS A 42 -5.64 -28.61 -9.85
CA HIS A 42 -5.52 -28.95 -11.27
C HIS A 42 -6.07 -27.76 -12.09
N GLN A 43 -5.46 -26.59 -11.93
CA GLN A 43 -5.61 -25.54 -12.95
C GLN A 43 -5.01 -26.05 -14.26
N THR A 44 -5.86 -26.40 -15.21
CA THR A 44 -5.40 -26.76 -16.54
C THR A 44 -4.78 -25.52 -17.22
N PRO A 45 -3.91 -25.70 -18.23
CA PRO A 45 -3.41 -24.57 -19.03
C PRO A 45 -4.53 -23.71 -19.64
N PHE A 46 -5.71 -24.32 -19.84
CA PHE A 46 -6.92 -23.68 -20.32
C PHE A 46 -7.55 -22.73 -19.29
N ASP A 47 -7.64 -23.12 -18.01
CA ASP A 47 -8.19 -22.27 -16.93
C ASP A 47 -7.35 -20.99 -16.72
N LEU A 48 -6.02 -21.14 -16.73
CA LEU A 48 -5.09 -20.02 -16.63
C LEU A 48 -5.16 -19.09 -17.86
N PHE A 49 -5.41 -19.65 -19.05
CA PHE A 49 -5.65 -18.88 -20.27
C PHE A 49 -6.97 -18.11 -20.19
N GLN A 50 -8.07 -18.75 -19.81
CA GLN A 50 -9.38 -18.11 -19.64
C GLN A 50 -9.33 -16.97 -18.61
N TYR A 51 -8.66 -17.17 -17.47
CA TYR A 51 -8.46 -16.11 -16.47
C TYR A 51 -7.70 -14.89 -17.04
N LYS A 52 -6.59 -15.12 -17.75
CA LYS A 52 -5.81 -14.04 -18.38
C LYS A 52 -6.62 -13.30 -19.46
N LEU A 53 -7.38 -14.04 -20.27
CA LEU A 53 -8.22 -13.50 -21.34
C LEU A 53 -9.38 -12.68 -20.78
N ARG A 54 -10.07 -13.19 -19.75
CA ARG A 54 -11.12 -12.47 -19.01
C ARG A 54 -10.60 -11.14 -18.47
N ARG A 55 -9.42 -11.13 -17.84
CA ARG A 55 -8.78 -9.91 -17.34
C ARG A 55 -8.45 -8.89 -18.45
N LEU A 56 -8.12 -9.35 -19.67
CA LEU A 56 -7.86 -8.47 -20.82
C LEU A 56 -9.16 -7.81 -21.31
N ILE A 57 -10.22 -8.59 -21.50
CA ILE A 57 -11.53 -8.13 -22.01
C ILE A 57 -12.26 -7.25 -20.99
N GLU A 58 -12.12 -7.56 -19.69
CA GLU A 58 -12.66 -6.74 -18.62
C GLU A 58 -11.84 -5.45 -18.37
N SER A 59 -10.68 -5.28 -19.01
CA SER A 59 -9.84 -4.09 -18.85
C SER A 59 -10.50 -2.82 -19.42
N ILE A 60 -10.30 -1.70 -18.74
CA ILE A 60 -10.87 -0.41 -19.15
C ILE A 60 -10.33 0.06 -20.51
N ILE A 61 -9.07 -0.22 -20.82
CA ILE A 61 -8.44 0.15 -22.10
C ILE A 61 -9.15 -0.59 -23.24
N PHE A 62 -9.34 -1.91 -23.11
CA PHE A 62 -10.02 -2.72 -24.11
C PHE A 62 -11.48 -2.30 -24.29
N ARG A 63 -12.25 -2.16 -23.19
CA ARG A 63 -13.65 -1.69 -23.24
C ARG A 63 -13.79 -0.29 -23.84
N THR A 64 -12.85 0.62 -23.56
CA THR A 64 -12.86 1.97 -24.14
C THR A 64 -12.52 1.94 -25.63
N ALA A 65 -11.54 1.13 -26.06
CA ALA A 65 -11.23 0.96 -27.47
C ALA A 65 -12.43 0.42 -28.27
N ILE A 66 -13.10 -0.63 -27.76
CA ILE A 66 -14.33 -1.17 -28.37
C ILE A 66 -15.45 -0.11 -28.41
N ALA A 67 -15.63 0.69 -27.35
CA ALA A 67 -16.61 1.78 -27.35
C ALA A 67 -16.31 2.87 -28.40
N VAL A 68 -15.04 3.23 -28.59
CA VAL A 68 -14.61 4.18 -29.63
C VAL A 68 -14.87 3.62 -31.03
N LEU A 69 -14.62 2.31 -31.26
CA LEU A 69 -14.94 1.67 -32.53
C LEU A 69 -16.44 1.65 -32.83
N PHE A 70 -17.31 1.46 -31.83
CA PHE A 70 -18.77 1.60 -32.00
C PHE A 70 -19.19 3.03 -32.36
N ILE A 71 -18.53 4.05 -31.83
CA ILE A 71 -18.78 5.46 -32.21
C ILE A 71 -18.31 5.71 -33.65
N ALA A 72 -17.14 5.20 -34.04
CA ALA A 72 -16.62 5.31 -35.40
C ALA A 72 -17.54 4.62 -36.43
N ASP A 73 -18.01 3.39 -36.15
CA ASP A 73 -18.98 2.68 -36.99
C ASP A 73 -20.29 3.48 -37.14
N LEU A 74 -20.80 4.08 -36.05
CA LEU A 74 -22.00 4.93 -36.10
C LEU A 74 -21.80 6.17 -37.00
N ILE A 75 -20.64 6.83 -36.93
CA ILE A 75 -20.30 7.99 -37.78
C ILE A 75 -20.20 7.55 -39.26
N ILE A 76 -19.53 6.42 -39.54
CA ILE A 76 -19.41 5.86 -40.88
C ILE A 76 -20.80 5.52 -41.46
N ILE A 77 -21.70 4.97 -40.65
CA ILE A 77 -23.09 4.69 -41.04
C ILE A 77 -23.84 5.99 -41.40
N ILE A 78 -23.69 7.06 -40.61
CA ILE A 78 -24.34 8.36 -40.90
C ILE A 78 -23.82 8.94 -42.23
N ILE A 79 -22.51 8.90 -42.47
CA ILE A 79 -21.91 9.39 -43.73
C ILE A 79 -22.34 8.52 -44.91
N SER A 80 -22.37 7.19 -44.75
CA SER A 80 -22.80 6.23 -45.78
C SER A 80 -24.28 6.33 -46.16
N ILE A 81 -25.12 6.99 -45.35
CA ILE A 81 -26.52 7.29 -45.70
C ILE A 81 -26.63 8.56 -46.56
N ALA A 82 -25.64 9.46 -46.47
CA ALA A 82 -25.62 10.75 -47.17
C ALA A 82 -24.87 10.75 -48.51
N GLN A 83 -24.15 9.66 -48.85
CA GLN A 83 -23.37 9.52 -50.09
C GLN A 83 -23.88 8.36 -50.94
N GLU A 84 -24.10 8.60 -52.23
CA GLU A 84 -24.63 7.60 -53.17
C GLU A 84 -23.58 6.54 -53.59
N ASP A 85 -22.29 6.91 -53.63
CA ASP A 85 -21.18 5.98 -53.89
C ASP A 85 -20.35 5.76 -52.62
N ALA A 86 -20.71 4.70 -51.89
CA ALA A 86 -20.20 4.39 -50.55
C ALA A 86 -19.39 3.08 -50.49
N GLN A 87 -18.83 2.59 -51.61
CA GLN A 87 -18.14 1.29 -51.66
C GLN A 87 -17.04 1.16 -50.59
N VAL A 88 -16.18 2.17 -50.45
CA VAL A 88 -15.10 2.19 -49.44
C VAL A 88 -15.66 2.16 -48.01
N LEU A 89 -16.74 2.90 -47.73
CA LEU A 89 -17.38 2.93 -46.41
C LEU A 89 -18.03 1.59 -46.05
N ASN A 90 -18.61 0.89 -47.04
CA ASN A 90 -19.15 -0.45 -46.86
C ASN A 90 -18.05 -1.48 -46.50
N VAL A 91 -16.88 -1.41 -47.16
CA VAL A 91 -15.72 -2.25 -46.81
C VAL A 91 -15.23 -1.96 -45.39
N ILE A 92 -15.14 -0.68 -44.99
CA ILE A 92 -14.73 -0.31 -43.62
C ILE A 92 -15.76 -0.82 -42.58
N SER A 93 -17.06 -0.70 -42.83
CA SER A 93 -18.08 -1.23 -41.91
C SER A 93 -18.08 -2.77 -41.84
N LEU A 94 -17.70 -3.48 -42.92
CA LEU A 94 -17.45 -4.92 -42.86
C LEU A 94 -16.28 -5.24 -41.92
N ILE A 95 -15.15 -4.54 -42.05
CA ILE A 95 -13.96 -4.73 -41.19
C ILE A 95 -14.33 -4.50 -39.71
N LEU A 96 -15.05 -3.42 -39.40
CA LEU A 96 -15.52 -3.14 -38.04
C LEU A 96 -16.48 -4.23 -37.52
N SER A 97 -17.35 -4.75 -38.38
CA SER A 97 -18.25 -5.87 -38.03
C SER A 97 -17.49 -7.15 -37.69
N ILE A 98 -16.40 -7.44 -38.41
CA ILE A 98 -15.51 -8.57 -38.11
C ILE A 98 -14.79 -8.36 -36.76
N ILE A 99 -14.32 -7.14 -36.47
CA ILE A 99 -13.70 -6.82 -35.17
C ILE A 99 -14.68 -7.02 -34.00
N PHE A 100 -15.96 -6.63 -34.14
CA PHE A 100 -16.97 -6.87 -33.10
C PHE A 100 -17.31 -8.37 -32.94
N MET A 101 -17.27 -9.15 -34.02
CA MET A 101 -17.43 -10.61 -33.93
C MET A 101 -16.23 -11.27 -33.23
N ILE A 102 -15.01 -10.77 -33.43
CA ILE A 102 -13.84 -11.21 -32.68
C ILE A 102 -13.98 -10.87 -31.19
N ASP A 103 -14.42 -9.66 -30.83
CA ASP A 103 -14.72 -9.30 -29.42
C ASP A 103 -15.72 -10.27 -28.76
N ILE A 104 -16.80 -10.63 -29.45
CA ILE A 104 -17.78 -11.60 -28.93
C ILE A 104 -17.17 -13.00 -28.81
N ALA A 105 -16.39 -13.46 -29.81
CA ALA A 105 -15.71 -14.75 -29.72
C ALA A 105 -14.75 -14.81 -28.52
N LEU A 106 -14.00 -13.74 -28.28
CA LEU A 106 -13.14 -13.60 -27.10
C LEU A 106 -13.97 -13.59 -25.80
N ARG A 107 -15.13 -12.90 -25.77
CA ARG A 107 -16.06 -12.93 -24.61
C ARG A 107 -16.60 -14.33 -24.33
N ILE A 108 -16.97 -15.09 -25.35
CA ILE A 108 -17.42 -16.50 -25.22
C ILE A 108 -16.28 -17.36 -24.67
N LEU A 109 -15.06 -17.24 -25.22
CA LEU A 109 -13.89 -17.98 -24.72
C LEU A 109 -13.54 -17.65 -23.27
N ALA A 110 -13.73 -16.39 -22.84
CA ALA A 110 -13.42 -15.92 -21.49
C ALA A 110 -14.48 -16.22 -20.42
N GLN A 111 -15.76 -16.34 -20.81
CA GLN A 111 -16.88 -16.58 -19.89
C GLN A 111 -17.41 -18.02 -19.97
N GLY A 112 -17.06 -18.79 -21.01
CA GLY A 112 -17.53 -20.14 -21.23
C GLY A 112 -19.06 -20.23 -21.21
N GLY A 113 -19.59 -21.21 -20.47
CA GLY A 113 -21.04 -21.43 -20.33
C GLY A 113 -21.81 -20.28 -19.70
N GLU A 114 -21.19 -19.41 -18.89
CA GLU A 114 -21.87 -18.24 -18.29
C GLU A 114 -22.38 -17.25 -19.34
N PHE A 115 -21.73 -17.17 -20.50
CA PHE A 115 -22.10 -16.25 -21.58
C PHE A 115 -23.56 -16.48 -22.01
N PHE A 116 -23.93 -17.75 -22.22
CA PHE A 116 -25.26 -18.14 -22.69
C PHE A 116 -26.35 -18.10 -21.61
N GLN A 117 -26.00 -17.81 -20.35
CA GLN A 117 -27.00 -17.56 -19.30
C GLN A 117 -27.41 -16.08 -19.27
N LYS A 118 -26.58 -15.18 -19.81
CA LYS A 118 -26.79 -13.73 -19.77
C LYS A 118 -27.58 -13.29 -21.01
N LYS A 119 -28.89 -13.07 -20.84
CA LYS A 119 -29.82 -12.64 -21.93
C LYS A 119 -29.28 -11.50 -22.80
N MET A 120 -28.54 -10.56 -22.21
CA MET A 120 -27.95 -9.43 -22.94
C MET A 120 -26.71 -9.81 -23.76
N GLU A 121 -25.89 -10.77 -23.33
CA GLU A 121 -24.76 -11.27 -24.14
C GLU A 121 -25.25 -12.03 -25.39
N ILE A 122 -26.35 -12.79 -25.23
CA ILE A 122 -27.04 -13.42 -26.37
C ILE A 122 -27.58 -12.36 -27.34
N LEU A 123 -28.19 -11.27 -26.82
CA LEU A 123 -28.67 -10.18 -27.66
C LEU A 123 -27.53 -9.52 -28.44
N ASP A 124 -26.41 -9.20 -27.79
CA ASP A 124 -25.20 -8.67 -28.45
C ASP A 124 -24.74 -9.61 -29.60
N LEU A 125 -24.64 -10.92 -29.33
CA LEU A 125 -24.25 -11.95 -30.31
C LEU A 125 -25.20 -11.97 -31.51
N VAL A 126 -26.52 -11.98 -31.27
CA VAL A 126 -27.53 -11.98 -32.34
C VAL A 126 -27.43 -10.70 -33.18
N VAL A 127 -27.33 -9.53 -32.54
CA VAL A 127 -27.26 -8.23 -33.24
C VAL A 127 -25.99 -8.10 -34.08
N MET A 128 -24.81 -8.50 -33.56
CA MET A 128 -23.57 -8.46 -34.34
C MET A 128 -23.57 -9.48 -35.47
N THR A 129 -24.09 -10.70 -35.25
CA THR A 129 -24.18 -11.73 -36.30
C THR A 129 -25.11 -11.30 -37.43
N LEU A 130 -26.32 -10.80 -37.12
CA LEU A 130 -27.24 -10.23 -38.11
C LEU A 130 -26.61 -9.02 -38.83
N GLY A 131 -25.89 -8.16 -38.10
CA GLY A 131 -25.17 -7.03 -38.66
C GLY A 131 -24.07 -7.43 -39.65
N LEU A 132 -23.33 -8.50 -39.37
CA LEU A 132 -22.31 -9.05 -40.27
C LEU A 132 -22.95 -9.63 -41.53
N ILE A 133 -24.00 -10.45 -41.39
CA ILE A 133 -24.74 -11.03 -42.53
C ILE A 133 -25.25 -9.92 -43.45
N VAL A 134 -25.84 -8.86 -42.89
CA VAL A 134 -26.34 -7.72 -43.67
C VAL A 134 -25.21 -6.99 -44.40
N ASN A 135 -24.07 -6.75 -43.76
CA ASN A 135 -22.93 -6.11 -44.44
C ASN A 135 -22.32 -6.99 -45.56
N ILE A 136 -22.30 -8.32 -45.40
CA ILE A 136 -21.90 -9.25 -46.47
C ILE A 136 -22.90 -9.20 -47.63
N VAL A 137 -24.20 -9.25 -47.33
CA VAL A 137 -25.27 -9.21 -48.35
C VAL A 137 -25.23 -7.90 -49.16
N ILE A 138 -24.99 -6.75 -48.51
CA ILE A 138 -24.87 -5.45 -49.21
C ILE A 138 -23.73 -5.44 -50.22
N LEU A 139 -22.58 -6.00 -49.86
CA LEU A 139 -21.42 -6.07 -50.77
C LEU A 139 -21.62 -7.02 -51.97
N ASN A 140 -22.69 -7.82 -51.97
CA ASN A 140 -23.03 -8.78 -53.03
C ASN A 140 -24.36 -8.44 -53.74
N ILE A 141 -25.00 -7.30 -53.46
CA ILE A 141 -26.20 -6.83 -54.16
C ILE A 141 -25.84 -5.63 -55.03
N ASP A 142 -26.02 -5.75 -56.35
CA ASP A 142 -25.90 -4.63 -57.28
C ASP A 142 -26.86 -3.48 -56.90
N SER A 143 -26.32 -2.26 -56.90
CA SER A 143 -26.92 -1.05 -56.33
C SER A 143 -28.10 -0.49 -57.16
N THR A 144 -29.20 -1.24 -57.25
CA THR A 144 -30.35 -0.87 -58.12
C THR A 144 -31.74 -1.06 -57.48
N LYS A 145 -31.85 -1.47 -56.20
CA LYS A 145 -33.17 -1.68 -55.55
C LYS A 145 -33.28 -0.99 -54.18
N GLY A 146 -33.63 0.30 -54.20
CA GLY A 146 -33.78 1.19 -53.03
C GLY A 146 -34.78 0.78 -51.92
N LYS A 147 -35.49 -0.35 -52.04
CA LYS A 147 -36.24 -0.95 -50.93
C LYS A 147 -35.33 -1.68 -49.93
N ALA A 148 -34.20 -2.24 -50.37
CA ALA A 148 -33.25 -2.93 -49.50
C ALA A 148 -32.63 -1.98 -48.46
N ALA A 149 -32.31 -0.75 -48.87
CA ALA A 149 -31.68 0.28 -48.02
C ALA A 149 -32.45 0.58 -46.72
N LYS A 150 -33.78 0.43 -46.70
CA LYS A 150 -34.59 0.68 -45.49
C LYS A 150 -34.53 -0.47 -44.47
N ILE A 151 -34.37 -1.71 -44.91
CA ILE A 151 -34.23 -2.88 -44.03
C ILE A 151 -32.83 -2.90 -43.38
N VAL A 152 -31.81 -2.43 -44.11
CA VAL A 152 -30.42 -2.32 -43.66
C VAL A 152 -30.25 -1.43 -42.43
N ILE A 153 -31.10 -0.41 -42.24
CA ILE A 153 -31.04 0.53 -41.11
C ILE A 153 -31.38 -0.17 -39.78
N LEU A 154 -32.28 -1.16 -39.78
CA LEU A 154 -32.79 -1.80 -38.55
C LEU A 154 -31.65 -2.45 -37.72
N PRO A 155 -30.88 -3.44 -38.22
CA PRO A 155 -29.76 -4.04 -37.48
C PRO A 155 -28.68 -3.02 -37.09
N ARG A 156 -28.52 -1.95 -37.88
CA ARG A 156 -27.56 -0.87 -37.63
C ARG A 156 -27.98 0.01 -36.43
N ILE A 157 -29.27 0.29 -36.25
CA ILE A 157 -29.79 0.98 -35.05
C ILE A 157 -29.56 0.15 -33.77
N PHE A 158 -29.71 -1.18 -33.83
CA PHE A 158 -29.44 -2.04 -32.66
C PHE A 158 -27.97 -1.98 -32.19
N ARG A 159 -27.00 -1.55 -33.04
CA ARG A 159 -25.61 -1.29 -32.60
C ARG A 159 -25.51 -0.15 -31.57
N VAL A 160 -26.41 0.83 -31.62
CA VAL A 160 -26.46 1.94 -30.64
C VAL A 160 -26.80 1.41 -29.25
N ILE A 161 -27.60 0.34 -29.14
CA ILE A 161 -27.90 -0.30 -27.86
C ILE A 161 -26.64 -0.92 -27.26
N ASN A 162 -25.78 -1.52 -28.09
CA ASN A 162 -24.48 -2.07 -27.65
C ASN A 162 -23.52 -0.96 -27.21
N LEU A 163 -23.49 0.18 -27.90
CA LEU A 163 -22.73 1.37 -27.47
C LEU A 163 -23.23 1.93 -26.13
N VAL A 164 -24.54 2.17 -26.01
CA VAL A 164 -25.18 2.65 -24.76
C VAL A 164 -24.95 1.65 -23.63
N ARG A 165 -24.99 0.35 -23.90
CA ARG A 165 -24.67 -0.72 -22.95
C ARG A 165 -23.20 -0.68 -22.54
N THR A 166 -22.27 -0.52 -23.47
CA THR A 166 -20.82 -0.44 -23.19
C THR A 166 -20.51 0.80 -22.34
N ILE A 167 -21.08 1.96 -22.70
CA ILE A 167 -21.01 3.19 -21.90
C ILE A 167 -21.66 3.00 -20.52
N ARG A 168 -22.79 2.30 -20.43
CA ARG A 168 -23.47 1.99 -19.15
C ARG A 168 -22.65 1.05 -18.30
N ILE A 169 -21.96 0.06 -18.87
CA ILE A 169 -21.05 -0.87 -18.18
C ILE A 169 -19.77 -0.17 -17.72
N ILE A 170 -19.19 0.71 -18.55
CA ILE A 170 -18.08 1.60 -18.16
C ILE A 170 -18.51 2.53 -17.01
N ARG A 171 -19.77 3.02 -17.04
CA ARG A 171 -20.37 3.79 -15.94
C ARG A 171 -20.82 2.94 -14.74
N HIS A 172 -20.98 1.62 -14.87
CA HIS A 172 -21.43 0.73 -13.79
C HIS A 172 -20.28 0.29 -12.87
N ARG A 173 -19.62 1.31 -12.31
CA ARG A 173 -18.85 1.45 -11.06
C ARG A 173 -17.99 0.32 -10.46
N GLU A 174 -18.25 -0.97 -10.70
CA GLU A 174 -17.61 -2.07 -9.96
C GLU A 174 -16.19 -2.38 -10.46
N HIS A 175 -16.03 -2.80 -11.73
CA HIS A 175 -14.71 -3.20 -12.25
C HIS A 175 -13.66 -2.06 -12.25
N PHE A 176 -14.09 -0.80 -12.34
CA PHE A 176 -13.18 0.36 -12.28
C PHE A 176 -12.63 0.57 -10.86
N LYS A 177 -13.47 0.43 -9.81
CA LYS A 177 -13.01 0.46 -8.41
C LYS A 177 -11.93 -0.60 -8.18
N THR A 178 -12.20 -1.86 -8.56
CA THR A 178 -11.25 -2.97 -8.33
C THR A 178 -9.91 -2.72 -9.05
N GLY A 179 -9.92 -2.30 -10.32
CA GLY A 179 -8.70 -1.95 -11.04
C GLY A 179 -7.90 -0.81 -10.40
N SER A 180 -8.56 0.27 -9.98
CA SER A 180 -7.92 1.40 -9.30
C SER A 180 -7.43 1.04 -7.88
N ARG A 181 -8.19 0.23 -7.14
CA ARG A 181 -7.81 -0.31 -5.81
C ARG A 181 -6.58 -1.20 -5.89
N HIS A 182 -6.43 -2.02 -6.92
CA HIS A 182 -5.20 -2.82 -7.12
C HIS A 182 -3.99 -1.95 -7.49
N LEU A 183 -4.16 -0.88 -8.27
CA LEU A 183 -3.06 0.02 -8.62
C LEU A 183 -2.50 0.75 -7.38
N VAL A 184 -3.37 1.24 -6.50
CA VAL A 184 -3.00 1.91 -5.24
C VAL A 184 -2.60 0.91 -4.15
N GLY A 185 -3.20 -0.29 -4.17
CA GLY A 185 -2.93 -1.39 -3.26
C GLY A 185 -1.62 -2.13 -3.53
N GLN A 186 -1.07 -2.05 -4.75
CA GLN A 186 0.04 -2.88 -5.19
C GLN A 186 -0.27 -4.36 -4.91
N ASN A 187 0.69 -5.12 -4.37
CA ASN A 187 0.55 -6.51 -3.95
C ASN A 187 0.24 -6.64 -2.44
N LYS A 188 -0.51 -5.72 -1.83
CA LYS A 188 -0.99 -5.90 -0.44
C LYS A 188 -2.05 -6.99 -0.37
N LYS A 189 -2.04 -7.78 0.69
CA LYS A 189 -3.06 -8.81 0.99
C LYS A 189 -4.42 -8.15 1.25
N ARG A 190 -5.48 -8.68 0.64
CA ARG A 190 -6.86 -8.17 0.69
C ARG A 190 -7.81 -9.26 1.18
N THR A 191 -8.87 -8.86 1.87
CA THR A 191 -10.02 -9.73 2.16
C THR A 191 -10.96 -9.68 0.95
N ILE A 192 -11.09 -10.81 0.27
CA ILE A 192 -11.94 -10.99 -0.91
C ILE A 192 -12.85 -12.21 -0.65
N GLY A 193 -14.16 -12.00 -0.59
CA GLY A 193 -15.14 -13.04 -0.29
C GLY A 193 -16.39 -12.49 0.38
N ASN A 194 -17.48 -13.27 0.39
CA ASN A 194 -18.78 -12.91 1.01
C ASN A 194 -19.34 -11.54 0.58
N GLY A 195 -19.04 -11.09 -0.65
CA GLY A 195 -19.44 -9.78 -1.18
C GLY A 195 -18.47 -8.63 -0.89
N PHE A 196 -17.40 -8.86 -0.12
CA PHE A 196 -16.40 -7.85 0.22
C PHE A 196 -15.14 -7.93 -0.66
N ASP A 197 -14.57 -6.77 -0.99
CA ASP A 197 -13.23 -6.59 -1.57
C ASP A 197 -12.53 -5.42 -0.84
N LEU A 198 -11.88 -5.74 0.28
CA LEU A 198 -11.29 -4.77 1.21
C LEU A 198 -9.77 -4.91 1.27
N ASP A 199 -9.07 -3.77 1.27
CA ASP A 199 -7.67 -3.67 1.68
C ASP A 199 -7.57 -3.78 3.21
N LEU A 200 -7.77 -5.00 3.69
CA LEU A 200 -7.84 -5.44 5.08
C LEU A 200 -7.26 -6.85 5.14
N CYS A 201 -6.48 -7.17 6.18
CA CYS A 201 -5.96 -8.51 6.42
C CYS A 201 -5.64 -8.73 7.90
N CYS A 202 -5.93 -9.91 8.44
CA CYS A 202 -5.42 -10.34 9.73
C CYS A 202 -3.90 -10.56 9.64
N ILE A 203 -3.17 -10.00 10.61
CA ILE A 203 -1.73 -10.21 10.83
C ILE A 203 -1.52 -11.31 11.89
N SER A 204 -2.38 -11.32 12.91
CA SER A 204 -2.57 -12.44 13.85
C SER A 204 -4.06 -12.63 14.11
N ASP A 205 -4.43 -13.64 14.89
CA ASP A 205 -5.83 -13.98 15.19
C ASP A 205 -6.67 -12.81 15.75
N ARG A 206 -6.01 -11.87 16.45
CA ARG A 206 -6.65 -10.72 17.12
C ARG A 206 -6.22 -9.35 16.56
N ILE A 207 -5.30 -9.29 15.61
CA ILE A 207 -4.72 -8.02 15.10
C ILE A 207 -4.90 -7.93 13.59
N ILE A 208 -5.62 -6.89 13.14
CA ILE A 208 -5.98 -6.64 11.75
C ILE A 208 -5.27 -5.38 11.26
N ALA A 209 -4.63 -5.46 10.09
CA ALA A 209 -4.12 -4.32 9.34
C ALA A 209 -5.12 -3.94 8.24
N MET A 210 -5.39 -2.64 8.06
CA MET A 210 -6.19 -2.17 6.91
C MET A 210 -5.71 -0.82 6.36
N SER A 211 -6.17 -0.49 5.16
CA SER A 211 -6.05 0.87 4.61
C SER A 211 -7.13 1.81 5.16
N PHE A 212 -6.92 3.12 4.99
CA PHE A 212 -7.86 4.14 5.44
C PHE A 212 -9.29 3.92 4.91
N PRO A 213 -10.30 3.77 5.78
CA PRO A 213 -11.70 3.72 5.38
C PRO A 213 -12.18 5.12 4.96
N SER A 214 -12.91 5.21 3.84
CA SER A 214 -13.24 6.49 3.20
C SER A 214 -14.68 6.56 2.72
N LYS A 215 -15.20 7.77 2.53
CA LYS A 215 -16.52 8.03 1.91
C LYS A 215 -16.34 8.68 0.53
N GLY A 216 -17.35 8.56 -0.33
CA GLY A 216 -17.45 9.35 -1.56
C GLY A 216 -16.43 8.95 -2.65
N THR A 217 -15.82 9.94 -3.32
CA THR A 217 -14.91 9.70 -4.45
C THR A 217 -13.60 9.00 -4.05
N ASP A 218 -13.13 9.16 -2.81
CA ASP A 218 -11.92 8.47 -2.31
C ASP A 218 -12.13 6.94 -2.19
N ALA A 219 -13.37 6.47 -1.98
CA ALA A 219 -13.72 5.04 -1.89
C ALA A 219 -13.60 4.28 -3.23
N PHE A 220 -13.39 4.99 -4.35
CA PHE A 220 -13.00 4.37 -5.61
C PHE A 220 -11.56 3.81 -5.59
N PHE A 221 -10.69 4.35 -4.74
CA PHE A 221 -9.27 3.98 -4.64
C PHE A 221 -8.93 3.26 -3.33
N ARG A 222 -9.85 3.27 -2.37
CA ARG A 222 -9.69 2.83 -0.97
C ARG A 222 -10.88 1.98 -0.53
N ASN A 223 -10.85 1.55 0.72
CA ASN A 223 -12.00 0.91 1.36
C ASN A 223 -13.15 1.92 1.51
N ASP A 224 -14.38 1.49 1.26
CA ASP A 224 -15.56 2.24 1.70
C ASP A 224 -15.71 2.04 3.22
N ILE A 225 -15.95 3.10 3.96
CA ILE A 225 -16.11 3.02 5.42
C ILE A 225 -17.35 2.20 5.83
N VAL A 226 -18.41 2.22 5.01
CA VAL A 226 -19.63 1.45 5.29
C VAL A 226 -19.36 -0.05 5.09
N ASP A 227 -18.65 -0.41 4.02
CA ASP A 227 -18.25 -1.80 3.76
C ASP A 227 -17.32 -2.33 4.87
N VAL A 228 -16.40 -1.51 5.39
CA VAL A 228 -15.50 -1.90 6.50
C VAL A 228 -16.26 -2.04 7.82
N GLY A 229 -17.13 -1.08 8.16
CA GLY A 229 -17.96 -1.16 9.35
C GLY A 229 -18.85 -2.41 9.33
N HIS A 230 -19.56 -2.64 8.23
CA HIS A 230 -20.40 -3.83 8.05
C HIS A 230 -19.58 -5.14 8.09
N TYR A 231 -18.39 -5.18 7.49
CA TYR A 231 -17.50 -6.35 7.59
C TYR A 231 -17.09 -6.64 9.03
N LEU A 232 -16.70 -5.61 9.80
CA LEU A 232 -16.28 -5.77 11.19
C LEU A 232 -17.45 -6.16 12.10
N ASP A 233 -18.63 -5.55 11.91
CA ASP A 233 -19.86 -5.90 12.63
C ASP A 233 -20.30 -7.34 12.33
N LEU A 234 -20.28 -7.78 11.07
CA LEU A 234 -20.63 -9.14 10.67
C LEU A 234 -19.65 -10.20 11.22
N THR A 235 -18.35 -9.86 11.26
CA THR A 235 -17.28 -10.83 11.60
C THR A 235 -17.00 -10.89 13.10
N TYR A 236 -17.10 -9.76 13.81
CA TYR A 236 -16.67 -9.62 15.21
C TYR A 236 -17.76 -9.04 16.13
N GLY A 237 -18.88 -8.53 15.61
CA GLY A 237 -19.91 -7.87 16.41
C GLY A 237 -19.34 -6.68 17.20
N ASP A 238 -19.60 -6.64 18.50
CA ASP A 238 -19.06 -5.60 19.38
C ASP A 238 -17.61 -5.82 19.84
N HIS A 239 -16.96 -6.90 19.39
CA HIS A 239 -15.61 -7.29 19.81
C HIS A 239 -14.48 -6.66 18.99
N TYR A 240 -14.66 -5.47 18.38
CA TYR A 240 -13.56 -4.76 17.70
C TYR A 240 -13.35 -3.32 18.17
N ARG A 241 -12.08 -2.89 18.20
CA ARG A 241 -11.65 -1.49 18.38
C ARG A 241 -10.78 -1.06 17.20
N VAL A 242 -11.02 0.13 16.66
CA VAL A 242 -10.28 0.68 15.52
C VAL A 242 -9.23 1.68 16.00
N TYR A 243 -8.02 1.62 15.46
CA TYR A 243 -6.96 2.60 15.71
C TYR A 243 -6.65 3.38 14.42
N ASN A 244 -6.96 4.67 14.43
CA ASN A 244 -6.65 5.59 13.34
C ASN A 244 -5.32 6.30 13.60
N LEU A 245 -4.31 5.94 12.83
CA LEU A 245 -2.96 6.48 12.94
C LEU A 245 -2.70 7.76 12.11
N CYS A 246 -3.74 8.34 11.52
CA CYS A 246 -3.60 9.54 10.68
C CYS A 246 -3.68 10.82 11.51
N SER A 247 -2.60 11.62 11.51
CA SER A 247 -2.67 13.04 11.84
C SER A 247 -3.49 13.80 10.79
N GLU A 248 -3.32 13.46 9.51
CA GLU A 248 -3.75 14.24 8.36
C GLU A 248 -5.17 13.93 7.86
N ARG A 249 -5.84 12.92 8.42
CA ARG A 249 -7.17 12.47 7.99
C ARG A 249 -8.04 12.01 9.15
N TYR A 250 -9.32 12.38 9.09
CA TYR A 250 -10.37 11.99 10.02
C TYR A 250 -11.60 11.50 9.25
N TYR A 251 -12.46 10.75 9.93
CA TYR A 251 -13.78 10.33 9.45
C TYR A 251 -14.74 10.28 10.63
N ASP A 252 -16.03 10.33 10.32
CA ASP A 252 -17.12 10.10 11.26
C ASP A 252 -17.05 8.69 11.88
N THR A 253 -16.92 8.62 13.21
CA THR A 253 -16.69 7.40 13.99
C THR A 253 -17.96 6.59 14.25
N VAL A 254 -19.14 7.10 13.92
CA VAL A 254 -20.42 6.40 14.10
C VAL A 254 -20.47 5.10 13.29
N HIS A 255 -19.76 5.04 12.16
CA HIS A 255 -19.60 3.82 11.34
C HIS A 255 -18.86 2.66 12.01
N PHE A 256 -18.26 2.92 13.17
CA PHE A 256 -17.59 1.94 14.02
C PHE A 256 -18.14 1.98 15.45
N HIS A 257 -19.39 2.44 15.63
CA HIS A 257 -20.08 2.58 16.93
C HIS A 257 -19.25 3.40 17.95
N ASN A 258 -18.49 4.37 17.47
CA ASN A 258 -17.54 5.19 18.22
C ASN A 258 -16.39 4.42 18.91
N ARG A 259 -16.15 3.15 18.55
CA ARG A 259 -15.02 2.33 19.03
C ARG A 259 -13.70 2.67 18.30
N VAL A 260 -13.36 3.96 18.21
CA VAL A 260 -12.20 4.47 17.46
C VAL A 260 -11.27 5.28 18.34
N GLU A 261 -10.01 4.83 18.48
CA GLU A 261 -8.94 5.61 19.11
C GLU A 261 -8.04 6.27 18.05
N ARG A 262 -7.47 7.43 18.36
CA ARG A 262 -6.56 8.16 17.47
C ARG A 262 -5.16 8.31 18.07
N ILE A 263 -4.16 7.90 17.29
CA ILE A 263 -2.73 8.19 17.53
C ILE A 263 -2.25 9.04 16.34
N LEU A 264 -1.74 10.23 16.60
CA LEU A 264 -1.47 11.20 15.52
C LEU A 264 -0.05 11.02 14.99
N ILE A 265 0.10 10.25 13.90
CA ILE A 265 1.38 9.97 13.27
C ILE A 265 1.41 10.59 11.87
N ASP A 266 2.39 11.43 11.58
CA ASP A 266 2.57 12.04 10.25
C ASP A 266 3.00 11.00 9.20
N ASP A 267 2.63 11.24 7.93
CA ASP A 267 2.92 10.30 6.84
C ASP A 267 4.44 10.07 6.70
N HIS A 268 4.87 8.81 6.70
CA HIS A 268 6.27 8.36 6.71
C HIS A 268 7.09 8.66 7.99
N ASN A 269 6.49 9.24 9.01
CA ASN A 269 7.13 9.54 10.29
C ASN A 269 6.83 8.46 11.35
N VAL A 270 7.33 8.68 12.57
CA VAL A 270 7.21 7.79 13.74
C VAL A 270 6.15 8.34 14.71
N PRO A 271 5.64 7.56 15.69
CA PRO A 271 4.86 8.06 16.83
C PRO A 271 5.76 8.70 17.90
N ARG A 272 5.20 9.52 18.81
CA ARG A 272 5.88 9.82 20.09
C ARG A 272 6.05 8.51 20.88
N LEU A 273 7.12 8.34 21.64
CA LEU A 273 7.27 7.13 22.48
C LEU A 273 6.19 7.02 23.56
N SER A 274 5.72 8.14 24.11
CA SER A 274 4.59 8.18 25.04
C SER A 274 3.28 7.70 24.39
N ASP A 275 3.02 8.08 23.14
CA ASP A 275 1.87 7.59 22.37
C ASP A 275 1.99 6.10 22.02
N THR A 276 3.23 5.62 21.87
CA THR A 276 3.52 4.21 21.61
C THR A 276 3.13 3.33 22.79
N ILE A 277 3.57 3.71 24.00
CA ILE A 277 3.21 3.04 25.25
C ILE A 277 1.70 3.14 25.49
N ARG A 278 1.10 4.33 25.32
CA ARG A 278 -0.35 4.55 25.48
C ARG A 278 -1.20 3.62 24.62
N MET A 279 -0.86 3.47 23.33
CA MET A 279 -1.57 2.52 22.47
C MET A 279 -1.34 1.07 22.90
N ALA A 280 -0.11 0.70 23.30
CA ALA A 280 0.18 -0.65 23.78
C ALA A 280 -0.65 -1.02 25.02
N ASP A 281 -0.84 -0.09 25.97
CA ASP A 281 -1.69 -0.31 27.14
C ASP A 281 -3.19 -0.38 26.78
N SER A 282 -3.67 0.50 25.90
CA SER A 282 -5.06 0.44 25.39
C SER A 282 -5.36 -0.87 24.64
N VAL A 283 -4.37 -1.44 23.92
CA VAL A 283 -4.48 -2.75 23.30
C VAL A 283 -4.57 -3.87 24.34
N THR A 284 -3.74 -3.83 25.39
CA THR A 284 -3.77 -4.82 26.47
C THR A 284 -5.08 -4.79 27.24
N GLU A 285 -5.52 -3.61 27.70
CA GLU A 285 -6.80 -3.42 28.39
C GLU A 285 -7.97 -3.95 27.54
N TRP A 286 -7.98 -3.63 26.23
CA TRP A 286 -8.99 -4.12 25.31
C TRP A 286 -8.95 -5.64 25.13
N PHE A 287 -7.76 -6.25 25.12
CA PHE A 287 -7.60 -7.69 24.94
C PHE A 287 -7.93 -8.51 26.20
N ASP A 288 -7.67 -7.96 27.38
CA ASP A 288 -7.96 -8.58 28.67
C ASP A 288 -9.46 -8.52 29.00
N ALA A 289 -10.16 -7.46 28.54
CA ALA A 289 -11.60 -7.29 28.75
C ALA A 289 -12.46 -8.41 28.12
N ASN A 290 -12.01 -9.04 27.02
CA ASN A 290 -12.67 -10.21 26.45
C ASN A 290 -11.73 -10.99 25.50
N PRO A 291 -11.65 -12.34 25.57
CA PRO A 291 -10.80 -13.12 24.66
C PRO A 291 -11.20 -13.03 23.18
N LYS A 292 -12.45 -12.66 22.86
CA LYS A 292 -12.91 -12.43 21.48
C LYS A 292 -12.48 -11.08 20.91
N ASN A 293 -12.00 -10.14 21.74
CA ASN A 293 -11.71 -8.78 21.31
C ASN A 293 -10.55 -8.75 20.31
N VAL A 294 -10.73 -8.04 19.20
CA VAL A 294 -9.75 -7.80 18.14
C VAL A 294 -9.48 -6.31 17.96
N ILE A 295 -8.36 -5.96 17.34
CA ILE A 295 -8.05 -4.57 16.94
C ILE A 295 -7.91 -4.45 15.42
N ALA A 296 -8.39 -3.34 14.86
CA ALA A 296 -8.19 -2.97 13.46
C ALA A 296 -7.37 -1.68 13.36
N VAL A 297 -6.09 -1.81 13.02
CA VAL A 297 -5.13 -0.70 12.97
C VAL A 297 -4.98 -0.23 11.53
N HIS A 298 -5.08 1.09 11.30
CA HIS A 298 -4.95 1.66 9.97
C HIS A 298 -4.23 3.01 9.97
N CYS A 299 -3.59 3.31 8.84
CA CYS A 299 -3.12 4.65 8.49
C CYS A 299 -3.68 5.00 7.11
N LYS A 300 -3.04 5.91 6.37
CA LYS A 300 -3.37 6.18 4.97
C LYS A 300 -3.14 4.98 4.05
N GLY A 301 -2.02 4.28 4.19
CA GLY A 301 -1.63 3.17 3.30
C GLY A 301 -1.86 1.76 3.85
N GLY A 302 -1.99 1.62 5.17
CA GLY A 302 -1.89 0.32 5.85
C GLY A 302 -0.50 -0.31 5.67
N LYS A 303 0.56 0.51 5.76
CA LYS A 303 1.98 0.17 5.60
C LYS A 303 2.80 0.75 6.78
N GLY A 304 3.80 1.62 6.56
CA GLY A 304 4.75 2.12 7.55
C GLY A 304 4.20 2.36 8.97
N ARG A 305 3.36 3.39 9.13
CA ARG A 305 2.72 3.73 10.42
C ARG A 305 1.96 2.55 11.05
N THR A 306 1.20 1.81 10.24
CA THR A 306 0.43 0.63 10.68
C THR A 306 1.33 -0.50 11.13
N GLY A 307 2.39 -0.80 10.37
CA GLY A 307 3.37 -1.83 10.72
C GLY A 307 4.13 -1.49 12.00
N THR A 308 4.48 -0.23 12.21
CA THR A 308 5.10 0.25 13.46
C THR A 308 4.22 -0.10 14.66
N MET A 309 2.95 0.34 14.64
CA MET A 309 2.04 0.15 15.77
C MET A 309 1.52 -1.29 15.92
N ILE A 310 1.41 -2.05 14.83
CA ILE A 310 1.11 -3.49 14.90
C ILE A 310 2.30 -4.26 15.48
N SER A 311 3.55 -3.92 15.12
CA SER A 311 4.73 -4.59 15.69
C SER A 311 4.84 -4.34 17.20
N VAL A 312 4.53 -3.12 17.64
CA VAL A 312 4.39 -2.75 19.06
C VAL A 312 3.30 -3.59 19.75
N ALA A 313 2.12 -3.73 19.13
CA ALA A 313 1.03 -4.56 19.67
C ALA A 313 1.41 -6.05 19.74
N LEU A 314 2.08 -6.60 18.72
CA LEU A 314 2.56 -7.99 18.68
C LEU A 314 3.59 -8.27 19.80
N LEU A 315 4.50 -7.33 20.07
CA LEU A 315 5.44 -7.36 21.19
C LEU A 315 4.72 -7.32 22.54
N LYS A 316 3.87 -6.31 22.77
CA LYS A 316 3.14 -6.12 24.05
C LYS A 316 2.24 -7.31 24.39
N THR A 317 1.64 -7.94 23.38
CA THR A 317 0.75 -9.10 23.55
C THR A 317 1.51 -10.44 23.52
N ASN A 318 2.85 -10.40 23.49
CA ASN A 318 3.75 -11.56 23.52
C ASN A 318 3.49 -12.58 22.40
N VAL A 319 2.92 -12.12 21.27
CA VAL A 319 2.78 -12.91 20.02
C VAL A 319 4.14 -13.03 19.34
N CYS A 320 4.95 -11.96 19.43
CA CYS A 320 6.34 -11.95 19.01
C CYS A 320 7.21 -11.55 20.21
N LYS A 321 8.41 -12.10 20.32
CA LYS A 321 9.36 -11.82 21.40
C LYS A 321 10.35 -10.73 21.03
N THR A 322 10.65 -10.57 19.74
CA THR A 322 11.62 -9.59 19.23
C THR A 322 10.98 -8.62 18.23
N ALA A 323 11.54 -7.43 18.12
CA ALA A 323 11.09 -6.42 17.17
C ALA A 323 11.22 -6.90 15.72
N GLN A 324 12.31 -7.62 15.40
CA GLN A 324 12.53 -8.17 14.07
C GLN A 324 11.44 -9.18 13.69
N GLU A 325 11.13 -10.12 14.59
CA GLU A 325 10.04 -11.10 14.42
C GLU A 325 8.68 -10.41 14.19
N ALA A 326 8.39 -9.35 14.95
CA ALA A 326 7.14 -8.59 14.83
C ALA A 326 7.06 -7.81 13.48
N LEU A 327 8.17 -7.23 13.04
CA LEU A 327 8.29 -6.52 11.76
C LEU A 327 8.13 -7.48 10.58
N ASP A 328 8.75 -8.66 10.64
CA ASP A 328 8.68 -9.69 9.60
C ASP A 328 7.26 -10.28 9.54
N LEU A 329 6.66 -10.65 10.68
CA LEU A 329 5.28 -11.14 10.73
C LEU A 329 4.28 -10.14 10.15
N PHE A 330 4.43 -8.84 10.48
CA PHE A 330 3.60 -7.79 9.86
C PHE A 330 3.78 -7.77 8.34
N ALA A 331 5.02 -7.77 7.85
CA ALA A 331 5.31 -7.61 6.44
C ALA A 331 4.91 -8.83 5.61
N GLU A 332 5.12 -10.05 6.11
CA GLU A 332 4.62 -11.30 5.52
C GLU A 332 3.09 -11.32 5.50
N GLY A 333 2.45 -11.01 6.63
CA GLY A 333 0.99 -10.92 6.75
C GLY A 333 0.39 -9.89 5.80
N ARG A 334 1.11 -8.80 5.51
CA ARG A 334 0.66 -7.71 4.65
C ARG A 334 0.97 -7.89 3.15
N THR A 335 1.95 -8.72 2.79
CA THR A 335 2.41 -8.92 1.41
C THR A 335 1.74 -10.13 0.76
N ASP A 336 1.07 -9.94 -0.38
CA ASP A 336 0.63 -11.05 -1.23
C ASP A 336 1.65 -11.31 -2.35
N LEU A 337 2.56 -12.25 -2.09
CA LEU A 337 3.62 -12.64 -3.04
C LEU A 337 3.10 -13.21 -4.37
N ARG A 338 1.81 -13.62 -4.45
CA ARG A 338 1.18 -14.06 -5.71
C ARG A 338 0.94 -12.90 -6.68
N HIS A 339 0.87 -11.67 -6.17
CA HIS A 339 0.52 -10.47 -6.92
C HIS A 339 1.71 -9.50 -7.11
N GLY A 340 2.90 -9.84 -6.62
CA GLY A 340 4.13 -9.07 -6.87
C GLY A 340 5.28 -9.45 -5.92
N LYS A 341 6.49 -8.99 -6.26
CA LYS A 341 7.71 -9.21 -5.46
C LYS A 341 8.03 -8.06 -4.47
N GLN A 342 7.16 -7.05 -4.36
CA GLN A 342 7.40 -5.90 -3.50
C GLN A 342 7.01 -6.21 -2.05
N TYR A 343 7.95 -6.05 -1.12
CA TYR A 343 7.71 -6.18 0.32
C TYR A 343 6.81 -5.04 0.83
N GLN A 344 5.80 -5.36 1.65
CA GLN A 344 4.79 -4.42 2.15
C GLN A 344 4.90 -4.18 3.67
N GLY A 345 6.13 -4.22 4.19
CA GLY A 345 6.44 -3.96 5.60
C GLY A 345 6.46 -2.49 6.01
N VAL A 346 7.24 -2.20 7.07
CA VAL A 346 7.52 -0.83 7.53
C VAL A 346 8.31 -0.05 6.46
N GLU A 347 8.08 1.26 6.34
CA GLU A 347 8.52 2.04 5.16
C GLU A 347 9.76 2.91 5.38
N THR A 348 10.15 3.20 6.63
CA THR A 348 11.32 4.03 6.94
C THR A 348 12.17 3.43 8.08
N PRO A 349 13.50 3.54 8.01
CA PRO A 349 14.39 3.09 9.09
C PRO A 349 14.08 3.70 10.45
N SER A 350 13.62 4.95 10.52
CA SER A 350 13.16 5.53 11.79
C SER A 350 11.96 4.80 12.39
N GLN A 351 11.01 4.33 11.56
CA GLN A 351 9.90 3.51 12.04
C GLN A 351 10.40 2.18 12.61
N THR A 352 11.33 1.50 11.93
CA THR A 352 12.00 0.28 12.44
C THR A 352 12.72 0.53 13.76
N ARG A 353 13.49 1.63 13.85
CA ARG A 353 14.20 2.06 15.08
C ARG A 353 13.25 2.24 16.26
N TYR A 354 12.06 2.81 16.04
CA TYR A 354 11.08 3.02 17.10
C TYR A 354 10.41 1.72 17.57
N VAL A 355 10.31 0.67 16.73
CA VAL A 355 9.92 -0.68 17.20
C VAL A 355 11.02 -1.29 18.09
N HIS A 356 12.31 -1.14 17.75
CA HIS A 356 13.41 -1.56 18.62
C HIS A 356 13.53 -0.75 19.92
N TYR A 357 13.20 0.55 19.89
CA TYR A 357 13.05 1.34 21.13
C TYR A 357 11.92 0.79 22.01
N TYR A 358 10.80 0.38 21.41
CA TYR A 358 9.71 -0.25 22.16
C TYR A 358 10.07 -1.64 22.71
N GLU A 359 10.84 -2.45 21.97
CA GLU A 359 11.42 -3.71 22.45
C GLU A 359 12.34 -3.48 23.67
N LYS A 360 13.22 -2.46 23.63
CA LYS A 360 14.02 -2.04 24.80
C LYS A 360 13.12 -1.57 25.96
N ILE A 361 12.06 -0.78 25.70
CA ILE A 361 11.07 -0.37 26.72
C ILE A 361 10.45 -1.59 27.40
N LEU A 362 9.94 -2.54 26.62
CA LEU A 362 9.26 -3.73 27.12
C LEU A 362 10.18 -4.59 27.99
N HIS A 363 11.37 -4.93 27.48
CA HIS A 363 12.23 -5.95 28.09
C HIS A 363 13.30 -5.41 29.07
N VAL A 364 13.82 -4.20 28.83
CA VAL A 364 14.89 -3.61 29.68
C VAL A 364 14.30 -2.66 30.73
N TYR A 365 13.31 -1.86 30.34
CA TYR A 365 12.65 -0.90 31.24
C TYR A 365 11.33 -1.44 31.83
N ASN A 366 11.02 -2.73 31.63
CA ASN A 366 9.81 -3.40 32.12
C ASN A 366 8.52 -2.61 31.78
N HIS A 367 8.39 -2.22 30.51
CA HIS A 367 7.33 -1.38 29.94
C HIS A 367 7.24 0.06 30.51
N ALA A 368 8.16 0.50 31.36
CA ALA A 368 8.25 1.90 31.78
C ALA A 368 8.96 2.78 30.74
N MET A 369 8.66 4.09 30.76
CA MET A 369 9.45 5.07 29.99
C MET A 369 10.91 5.07 30.47
N PRO A 370 11.90 5.10 29.56
CA PRO A 370 13.30 5.22 29.93
C PRO A 370 13.58 6.59 30.58
N PRO A 371 14.59 6.70 31.46
CA PRO A 371 14.99 7.97 32.05
C PRO A 371 15.27 9.03 30.96
N PRO A 372 14.74 10.25 31.09
CA PRO A 372 14.94 11.30 30.08
C PRO A 372 16.39 11.79 30.11
N LYS A 373 17.07 11.78 28.95
CA LYS A 373 18.37 12.45 28.79
C LYS A 373 18.20 13.80 28.10
N VAL A 374 18.85 14.83 28.63
CA VAL A 374 19.01 16.14 27.98
C VAL A 374 20.40 16.15 27.36
N LEU A 375 20.49 16.46 26.06
CA LEU A 375 21.74 16.37 25.31
C LEU A 375 21.95 17.63 24.47
N ARG A 376 23.16 18.18 24.50
CA ARG A 376 23.58 19.25 23.59
C ARG A 376 24.25 18.63 22.37
N LEU A 377 23.77 18.97 21.17
CA LEU A 377 24.36 18.49 19.91
C LEU A 377 25.68 19.22 19.65
N ASN A 378 26.79 18.48 19.65
CA ASN A 378 28.14 19.03 19.58
C ASN A 378 28.66 19.07 18.13
N THR A 379 28.67 17.92 17.45
CA THR A 379 29.06 17.85 16.03
C THR A 379 28.18 16.89 15.24
N ILE A 380 28.10 17.12 13.92
CA ILE A 380 27.59 16.14 12.95
C ILE A 380 28.68 15.89 11.90
N THR A 381 29.13 14.65 11.75
CA THR A 381 30.04 14.24 10.67
C THR A 381 29.25 13.48 9.61
N VAL A 382 29.43 13.84 8.33
CA VAL A 382 28.80 13.14 7.18
C VAL A 382 29.89 12.60 6.26
N THR A 383 29.91 11.29 6.05
CA THR A 383 30.92 10.59 5.21
C THR A 383 30.40 10.29 3.81
N ALA A 384 31.31 9.98 2.88
CA ALA A 384 31.05 9.77 1.46
C ALA A 384 30.41 10.99 0.75
N ILE A 385 30.73 12.20 1.21
CA ILE A 385 30.08 13.45 0.83
C ILE A 385 30.30 13.81 -0.65
N ALA A 386 31.40 13.39 -1.29
CA ALA A 386 31.79 13.82 -2.65
C ALA A 386 30.78 13.48 -3.77
N ALA A 387 29.84 12.56 -3.53
CA ALA A 387 28.77 12.22 -4.47
C ALA A 387 27.41 12.90 -4.15
N VAL A 388 27.35 13.72 -3.10
CA VAL A 388 26.14 14.38 -2.61
C VAL A 388 26.20 15.88 -2.91
N GLY A 389 25.30 16.34 -3.76
CA GLY A 389 25.15 17.78 -4.05
C GLY A 389 26.38 18.36 -4.75
N ASN A 390 27.01 19.35 -4.13
CA ASN A 390 28.25 19.95 -4.59
C ASN A 390 29.50 19.13 -4.22
N GLY A 391 29.34 18.10 -3.37
CA GLY A 391 30.43 17.24 -2.92
C GLY A 391 31.25 17.77 -1.74
N ASP A 392 30.88 18.93 -1.19
CA ASP A 392 31.61 19.64 -0.11
C ASP A 392 30.70 20.17 1.01
N GLY A 393 29.40 19.84 0.96
CA GLY A 393 28.39 20.33 1.90
C GLY A 393 27.92 21.78 1.69
N SER A 394 28.48 22.54 0.74
CA SER A 394 28.13 23.96 0.53
C SER A 394 26.68 24.18 0.07
N ASP A 395 26.05 23.19 -0.56
CA ASP A 395 24.64 23.22 -0.95
C ASP A 395 23.68 22.77 0.15
N LEU A 396 24.21 22.23 1.26
CA LEU A 396 23.43 21.62 2.33
C LEU A 396 23.09 22.59 3.45
N PHE A 397 21.92 22.39 4.03
CA PHE A 397 21.50 22.97 5.31
C PHE A 397 20.62 21.97 6.05
N PHE A 398 20.52 22.09 7.37
CA PHE A 398 19.72 21.16 8.17
C PHE A 398 18.78 21.85 9.14
N THR A 399 17.72 21.16 9.53
CA THR A 399 16.79 21.58 10.59
C THR A 399 16.77 20.52 11.67
N VAL A 400 16.71 20.95 12.94
CA VAL A 400 16.43 20.07 14.08
C VAL A 400 15.08 20.46 14.66
N GLY A 401 14.26 19.48 14.98
CA GLY A 401 12.92 19.68 15.51
C GLY A 401 12.49 18.56 16.45
N SER A 402 11.39 18.80 17.15
CA SER A 402 10.61 17.77 17.86
C SER A 402 9.15 17.85 17.38
N TYR A 403 8.27 17.05 17.98
CA TYR A 403 6.83 17.22 17.76
C TYR A 403 6.26 18.54 18.30
N ASP A 404 7.00 19.25 19.15
CA ASP A 404 6.56 20.52 19.74
C ASP A 404 6.97 21.72 18.87
N GLY A 405 7.77 21.49 17.81
CA GLY A 405 8.10 22.48 16.79
C GLY A 405 9.50 22.32 16.20
N SER A 406 9.86 23.25 15.31
CA SER A 406 11.26 23.43 14.88
C SER A 406 12.07 24.02 16.03
N LEU A 407 13.23 23.42 16.34
CA LEU A 407 14.16 23.88 17.36
C LEU A 407 15.29 24.73 16.76
N GLY A 408 15.56 24.59 15.46
CA GLY A 408 16.53 25.42 14.74
C GLY A 408 16.72 25.03 13.28
N THR A 409 17.15 26.00 12.47
CA THR A 409 17.54 25.83 11.06
C THR A 409 18.95 26.37 10.90
N PHE A 410 19.84 25.56 10.32
CA PHE A 410 21.28 25.81 10.29
C PHE A 410 21.83 25.72 8.88
N GLN A 411 22.33 26.84 8.38
CA GLN A 411 23.10 26.92 7.13
C GLN A 411 24.55 26.45 7.38
N LEU A 412 25.14 25.74 6.42
CA LEU A 412 26.54 25.33 6.51
C LEU A 412 27.45 26.40 5.91
N LYS A 413 28.47 26.80 6.68
CA LYS A 413 29.44 27.85 6.31
C LYS A 413 30.86 27.33 6.44
N GLN A 414 31.67 27.47 5.39
CA GLN A 414 33.09 27.08 5.40
C GLN A 414 33.97 28.17 6.04
N ASP A 415 33.48 29.40 6.13
CA ASP A 415 34.12 30.56 6.74
C ASP A 415 33.75 30.73 8.22
N ASN A 416 34.59 31.45 8.96
CA ASN A 416 34.40 31.69 10.40
C ASN A 416 33.36 32.80 10.71
N GLN A 417 32.74 33.43 9.70
CA GLN A 417 31.70 34.45 9.89
C GLN A 417 30.33 33.80 10.15
N LEU A 418 30.17 33.27 11.37
CA LEU A 418 28.95 32.57 11.79
C LEU A 418 27.86 33.53 12.28
N GLU A 419 26.84 33.71 11.44
CA GLU A 419 25.53 34.22 11.81
C GLU A 419 24.80 33.27 12.78
N THR A 420 23.77 33.77 13.48
CA THR A 420 23.01 33.05 14.52
C THR A 420 22.43 31.70 14.05
N ASN A 421 22.07 31.60 12.77
CA ASN A 421 21.47 30.42 12.14
C ASN A 421 22.46 29.69 11.21
N SER A 422 23.75 29.73 11.52
CA SER A 422 24.79 29.05 10.75
C SER A 422 25.73 28.23 11.63
N CYS A 423 26.24 27.14 11.05
CA CYS A 423 27.21 26.24 11.67
C CYS A 423 28.47 26.19 10.81
N LYS A 424 29.61 26.00 11.46
CA LYS A 424 30.88 25.80 10.77
C LYS A 424 30.87 24.43 10.08
N CYS A 425 31.33 24.36 8.85
CA CYS A 425 31.41 23.15 8.05
C CYS A 425 32.82 22.99 7.48
N GLU A 426 33.59 22.07 8.04
CA GLU A 426 34.93 21.74 7.54
C GLU A 426 34.85 20.55 6.57
N HIS A 427 35.25 20.77 5.31
CA HIS A 427 35.35 19.72 4.30
C HIS A 427 36.74 19.06 4.33
N LYS A 428 36.81 17.82 4.80
CA LYS A 428 38.02 16.98 4.76
C LYS A 428 38.03 16.17 3.46
N ARG A 429 38.50 16.79 2.38
CA ARG A 429 38.47 16.22 1.02
C ARG A 429 39.12 14.84 0.92
N ASP A 430 40.29 14.66 1.52
CA ASP A 430 41.06 13.41 1.45
C ASP A 430 40.41 12.26 2.26
N GLU A 431 39.50 12.59 3.17
CA GLU A 431 38.71 11.64 3.96
C GLU A 431 37.27 11.48 3.45
N ASP A 432 36.90 12.15 2.34
CA ASP A 432 35.56 12.13 1.74
C ASP A 432 34.44 12.42 2.76
N LYS A 433 34.64 13.43 3.63
CA LYS A 433 33.69 13.79 4.70
C LYS A 433 33.60 15.29 4.98
N ILE A 434 32.46 15.72 5.51
CA ILE A 434 32.29 17.03 6.15
C ILE A 434 32.11 16.86 7.66
N ILE A 435 32.62 17.83 8.44
CA ILE A 435 32.42 17.94 9.89
C ILE A 435 31.69 19.26 10.15
N ILE A 436 30.52 19.17 10.75
CA ILE A 436 29.69 20.30 11.15
C ILE A 436 29.89 20.53 12.64
N SER A 437 30.32 21.74 13.03
CA SER A 437 30.57 22.16 14.41
C SER A 437 29.92 23.51 14.71
N ASP A 438 30.08 23.99 15.95
CA ASP A 438 29.59 25.29 16.41
C ASP A 438 28.06 25.42 16.31
N ILE A 439 27.36 24.30 16.50
CA ILE A 439 25.91 24.19 16.37
C ILE A 439 25.23 24.87 17.57
N ARG A 440 24.75 26.10 17.37
CA ARG A 440 24.05 26.90 18.39
C ARG A 440 22.59 26.47 18.61
N LEU A 441 22.40 25.18 18.86
CA LEU A 441 21.10 24.57 19.15
C LEU A 441 20.87 24.50 20.66
N SER A 442 19.64 24.78 21.10
CA SER A 442 19.26 24.56 22.49
C SER A 442 19.24 23.05 22.83
N PRO A 443 19.50 22.65 24.08
CA PRO A 443 19.57 21.24 24.48
C PRO A 443 18.30 20.47 24.09
N VAL A 444 18.48 19.28 23.54
CA VAL A 444 17.37 18.44 23.02
C VAL A 444 17.03 17.34 24.02
N LYS A 445 15.75 16.95 24.05
CA LYS A 445 15.19 15.93 24.95
C LYS A 445 14.04 15.18 24.28
N GLY A 446 13.96 13.88 24.50
CA GLY A 446 12.88 13.04 23.97
C GLY A 446 13.04 12.74 22.48
N ASP A 447 11.93 12.74 21.75
CA ASP A 447 11.88 12.39 20.33
C ASP A 447 12.34 13.57 19.44
N VAL A 448 13.48 13.38 18.76
CA VAL A 448 14.16 14.42 17.97
C VAL A 448 14.22 14.00 16.50
N LYS A 449 13.86 14.93 15.61
CA LYS A 449 13.99 14.82 14.16
C LYS A 449 15.12 15.71 13.66
N VAL A 450 16.00 15.17 12.82
CA VAL A 450 17.01 15.94 12.08
C VAL A 450 16.77 15.75 10.59
N MET A 451 16.71 16.84 9.84
CA MET A 451 16.40 16.83 8.40
C MET A 451 17.45 17.61 7.63
N PHE A 452 18.06 16.99 6.62
CA PHE A 452 19.02 17.61 5.72
C PHE A 452 18.36 17.96 4.39
N PHE A 453 18.58 19.19 3.96
CA PHE A 453 18.10 19.74 2.70
C PHE A 453 19.29 20.08 1.82
N SER A 454 19.04 20.12 0.51
CA SER A 454 20.00 20.57 -0.49
C SER A 454 19.36 21.63 -1.39
N THR A 455 20.16 22.64 -1.73
CA THR A 455 19.87 23.64 -2.77
C THR A 455 20.23 23.11 -4.17
N ASN A 456 21.13 22.13 -4.27
CA ASN A 456 21.49 21.48 -5.53
C ASN A 456 20.36 20.57 -6.03
N LYS A 457 19.91 20.80 -7.27
CA LYS A 457 18.77 20.09 -7.88
C LYS A 457 19.04 18.61 -8.16
N ASN A 458 20.31 18.19 -8.18
CA ASN A 458 20.68 16.80 -8.40
C ASN A 458 20.42 15.92 -7.17
N VAL A 459 20.28 16.51 -5.98
CA VAL A 459 19.97 15.76 -4.76
C VAL A 459 18.46 15.46 -4.69
N PRO A 460 18.04 14.19 -4.73
CA PRO A 460 16.62 13.82 -4.86
C PRO A 460 15.86 14.07 -3.57
N LYS A 461 14.79 14.86 -3.65
CA LYS A 461 13.86 15.11 -2.54
C LYS A 461 12.78 14.04 -2.53
N ASN A 462 12.65 13.31 -1.42
CA ASN A 462 11.75 12.16 -1.29
C ASN A 462 10.71 12.40 -0.19
N TYR A 463 10.64 11.55 0.84
CA TYR A 463 9.77 11.79 1.99
C TYR A 463 10.20 13.06 2.71
N ASP A 464 9.24 13.73 3.35
CA ASP A 464 9.45 15.02 4.04
C ASP A 464 10.03 16.16 3.17
N LYS A 465 10.05 16.00 1.84
CA LYS A 465 10.54 17.00 0.86
C LYS A 465 12.01 17.42 1.07
N CYS A 466 12.77 16.66 1.85
CA CYS A 466 14.18 16.88 2.15
C CYS A 466 15.07 15.87 1.40
N ALA A 467 16.39 16.03 1.47
CA ALA A 467 17.35 15.07 0.91
C ALA A 467 17.32 13.77 1.71
N PHE A 468 17.56 13.87 3.01
CA PHE A 468 17.45 12.77 3.98
C PHE A 468 17.07 13.30 5.36
N TYR A 469 16.53 12.43 6.21
CA TYR A 469 16.24 12.74 7.61
C TYR A 469 16.34 11.49 8.47
N PHE A 470 16.18 11.66 9.78
CA PHE A 470 16.06 10.58 10.73
C PHE A 470 15.41 11.08 12.01
N TRP A 471 14.77 10.16 12.74
CA TRP A 471 14.32 10.34 14.11
C TRP A 471 15.16 9.49 15.07
N PHE A 472 15.48 10.04 16.23
CA PHE A 472 16.01 9.30 17.37
C PHE A 472 15.30 9.75 18.65
N ASN A 473 15.56 9.06 19.76
CA ASN A 473 15.13 9.53 21.08
C ASN A 473 16.34 9.64 22.00
N THR A 474 16.49 10.77 22.70
CA THR A 474 17.69 11.07 23.50
C THR A 474 17.96 10.05 24.60
N SER A 475 16.93 9.43 25.18
CA SER A 475 17.06 8.43 26.25
C SER A 475 17.83 7.18 25.82
N PHE A 476 17.84 6.86 24.52
CA PHE A 476 18.53 5.69 23.94
C PHE A 476 19.89 6.01 23.34
N ILE A 477 20.40 7.23 23.52
CA ILE A 477 21.78 7.57 23.16
C ILE A 477 22.71 6.92 24.18
N GLU A 478 23.73 6.23 23.66
CA GLU A 478 24.76 5.52 24.41
C GLU A 478 26.12 6.11 23.99
N ASN A 479 27.08 6.25 24.92
CA ASN A 479 28.42 6.81 24.65
C ASN A 479 28.40 8.18 23.93
N ASN A 480 27.42 9.03 24.26
CA ASN A 480 27.21 10.38 23.73
C ASN A 480 27.36 10.51 22.21
N SER A 481 26.94 9.47 21.48
CA SER A 481 27.04 9.43 20.02
C SER A 481 25.93 8.62 19.37
N LEU A 482 25.65 8.93 18.11
CA LEU A 482 24.73 8.18 17.26
C LEU A 482 25.32 8.09 15.85
N LEU A 483 25.81 6.91 15.49
CA LEU A 483 26.19 6.59 14.11
C LEU A 483 24.98 5.99 13.38
N LEU A 484 24.62 6.55 12.23
CA LEU A 484 23.62 6.02 11.33
C LEU A 484 24.25 5.74 9.96
N LYS A 485 24.15 4.49 9.49
CA LYS A 485 24.52 4.10 8.14
C LYS A 485 23.46 4.51 7.11
N ARG A 486 23.80 4.46 5.81
CA ARG A 486 22.89 4.75 4.69
C ARG A 486 21.52 4.06 4.81
N ASP A 487 21.51 2.79 5.16
CA ASP A 487 20.32 1.96 5.34
C ASP A 487 19.52 2.28 6.61
N GLU A 488 20.10 3.03 7.55
CA GLU A 488 19.47 3.52 8.77
C GLU A 488 18.90 4.95 8.64
N LEU A 489 19.05 5.57 7.46
CA LEU A 489 18.62 6.95 7.19
C LEU A 489 17.36 6.99 6.32
N ASP A 490 16.44 7.89 6.65
CA ASP A 490 15.19 8.06 5.92
C ASP A 490 15.44 8.82 4.60
N ASN A 491 15.04 8.18 3.48
CA ASN A 491 15.39 8.45 2.08
C ASN A 491 16.63 7.67 1.54
N PRO A 492 17.85 7.72 2.11
CA PRO A 492 19.02 6.99 1.60
C PRO A 492 18.91 5.46 1.62
N HIS A 493 18.08 4.89 2.49
CA HIS A 493 17.77 3.45 2.49
C HIS A 493 17.19 2.95 1.15
N LYS A 494 16.66 3.84 0.30
CA LYS A 494 16.05 3.46 -0.99
C LYS A 494 17.11 3.29 -2.07
N SER A 495 17.19 2.09 -2.63
CA SER A 495 18.13 1.71 -3.70
C SER A 495 18.21 2.69 -4.88
N LYS A 496 17.08 3.30 -5.27
CA LYS A 496 17.02 4.35 -6.29
C LYS A 496 17.90 5.59 -6.01
N THR A 497 18.39 5.76 -4.78
CA THR A 497 19.22 6.91 -4.35
C THR A 497 20.69 6.55 -4.15
N TRP A 498 21.07 5.28 -4.28
CA TRP A 498 22.43 4.79 -3.94
C TRP A 498 23.54 5.26 -4.91
N HIS A 499 23.17 5.83 -6.05
CA HIS A 499 24.11 6.50 -6.96
C HIS A 499 24.60 7.86 -6.41
N ILE A 500 23.92 8.40 -5.38
CA ILE A 500 24.29 9.62 -4.65
C ILE A 500 24.75 9.24 -3.24
N PHE A 501 23.90 8.54 -2.49
CA PHE A 501 24.25 8.03 -1.16
C PHE A 501 24.97 6.68 -1.31
N ARG A 502 26.30 6.73 -1.47
CA ARG A 502 27.17 5.56 -1.60
C ARG A 502 27.11 4.66 -0.36
N GLU A 503 27.59 3.43 -0.47
CA GLU A 503 27.49 2.42 0.60
C GLU A 503 28.14 2.83 1.92
N ASN A 504 29.25 3.57 1.85
CA ASN A 504 29.96 4.16 2.99
C ASN A 504 29.40 5.53 3.43
N PHE A 505 28.22 5.95 2.95
CA PHE A 505 27.54 7.16 3.43
C PHE A 505 27.02 6.92 4.85
N THR A 506 27.48 7.72 5.80
CA THR A 506 27.07 7.66 7.21
C THR A 506 26.91 9.06 7.77
N VAL A 507 26.11 9.16 8.83
CA VAL A 507 25.90 10.38 9.60
C VAL A 507 26.16 10.05 11.07
N LEU A 508 27.18 10.68 11.64
CA LEU A 508 27.57 10.53 13.04
C LEU A 508 27.24 11.81 13.81
N LEU A 509 26.40 11.72 14.82
CA LEU A 509 26.16 12.80 15.78
C LEU A 509 27.03 12.55 17.01
N THR A 510 27.64 13.60 17.54
CA THR A 510 28.22 13.59 18.89
C THR A 510 27.48 14.58 19.78
N PHE A 511 27.34 14.23 21.05
CA PHE A 511 26.62 15.00 22.05
C PHE A 511 27.55 15.36 23.22
N GLN A 512 27.15 16.38 23.96
CA GLN A 512 27.62 16.65 25.32
C GLN A 512 26.44 16.43 26.27
N ASP A 513 26.68 15.78 27.39
CA ASP A 513 25.72 15.75 28.50
C ASP A 513 25.57 17.15 29.07
N GLU A 514 24.35 17.47 29.52
CA GLU A 514 24.14 18.52 30.51
C GLU A 514 23.74 17.85 31.82
N GLU A 515 24.50 18.14 32.89
CA GLU A 515 24.24 17.69 34.27
C GLU A 515 22.95 18.30 34.84
#